data_AF-A0A7R9UN53-F1
#
_entry.id   AF-A0A7R9UN53-F1
#
_cell.length_a   1.000
_cell.length_b   1.000
_cell.length_c   1.000
_cell.angle_alpha   90.00
_cell.angle_beta   90.00
_cell.angle_gamma   90.00
#
_symmetry.space_group_name_H-M   'P 1'
#
loop_
_entity.id
_entity.type
_entity.pdbx_description
1 polymer ?
#
loop_
_entity_poly.entity_id
_entity_poly.type
_entity_poly.pdbx_seq_one_letter_code
_entity_poly.pdbx_strand_id
1 'polypeptide(L)'
;PRASRIKLGRRALEVLSMSVLAALGVQAHEQLGGLGAFGALSGDAAVARALEYHPLSARLALAQLAYQCFNSYISVRDRDGMIFIGHHLATGLLCALAQGPFLHAFAPFFLGLTETSTVLLCALATFDPDPRGAGVPGLGALFPVTTQLLGVVFTLAFIAVRIVIWPCMSLLFWVDVLAVLGARAHPPAVCYAFLVTNAGLSALQVLWLGEIVSTAVTMFAPQRRKVSAAAALSGTGKAEHHLN
;
A
#
# COMPACT_ATOMS: atom_id res chain seq x y z
N PRO A 1 29.50 -27.42 -5.62
CA PRO A 1 28.44 -26.43 -5.97
C PRO A 1 27.11 -26.76 -5.24
N ARG A 2 26.81 -26.08 -4.13
CA ARG A 2 25.49 -26.21 -3.50
C ARG A 2 24.48 -25.51 -4.41
N ALA A 3 23.51 -26.27 -4.93
CA ALA A 3 22.43 -25.75 -5.74
C ALA A 3 21.82 -24.52 -5.05
N SER A 4 21.90 -23.38 -5.72
CA SER A 4 21.28 -22.13 -5.29
C SER A 4 19.77 -22.34 -5.28
N ARG A 5 19.22 -22.75 -4.13
CA ARG A 5 17.76 -22.77 -3.95
C ARG A 5 17.29 -21.33 -4.07
N ILE A 6 16.52 -21.04 -5.10
CA ILE A 6 15.79 -19.77 -5.23
C ILE A 6 14.88 -19.70 -4.00
N LYS A 7 15.26 -18.89 -3.02
CA LYS A 7 14.39 -18.57 -1.90
C LYS A 7 13.40 -17.55 -2.44
N LEU A 8 12.19 -18.00 -2.76
CA LEU A 8 11.09 -17.06 -2.98
C LEU A 8 10.87 -16.33 -1.65
N GLY A 9 11.32 -15.08 -1.56
CA GLY A 9 11.16 -14.28 -0.35
C GLY A 9 9.69 -13.97 -0.08
N ARG A 10 9.35 -13.71 1.18
CA ARG A 10 8.01 -13.23 1.61
C ARG A 10 7.46 -12.15 0.66
N ARG A 11 8.30 -11.19 0.26
CA ARG A 11 7.94 -10.08 -0.64
C ARG A 11 7.50 -10.54 -2.04
N ALA A 12 8.05 -11.65 -2.56
CA ALA A 12 7.61 -12.19 -3.85
C ALA A 12 6.19 -12.77 -3.79
N LEU A 13 5.82 -13.40 -2.66
CA LEU A 13 4.45 -13.85 -2.42
C LEU A 13 3.51 -12.65 -2.31
N GLU A 14 3.91 -11.60 -1.60
CA GLU A 14 3.13 -10.37 -1.48
C GLU A 14 2.88 -9.71 -2.85
N VAL A 15 3.89 -9.64 -3.73
CA VAL A 15 3.72 -9.15 -5.11
C VAL A 15 2.66 -9.96 -5.85
N LEU A 16 2.73 -11.30 -5.78
CA LEU A 16 1.78 -12.18 -6.46
C LEU A 16 0.36 -12.00 -5.90
N SER A 17 0.21 -12.03 -4.57
CA SER A 17 -1.08 -11.85 -3.91
C SER A 17 -1.71 -10.51 -4.28
N MET A 18 -0.94 -9.42 -4.19
CA MET A 18 -1.41 -8.08 -4.55
C MET A 18 -1.78 -7.96 -6.03
N SER A 19 -1.05 -8.64 -6.91
CA SER A 19 -1.35 -8.64 -8.34
C SER A 19 -2.68 -9.33 -8.63
N VAL A 20 -2.96 -10.45 -7.95
CA VAL A 20 -4.24 -11.16 -8.07
C VAL A 20 -5.39 -10.27 -7.56
N LEU A 21 -5.22 -9.64 -6.40
CA LEU A 21 -6.23 -8.75 -5.80
C LEU A 21 -6.51 -7.54 -6.69
N ALA A 22 -5.46 -6.91 -7.22
CA ALA A 22 -5.58 -5.81 -8.17
C ALA A 22 -6.33 -6.22 -9.44
N ALA A 23 -6.01 -7.39 -10.02
CA ALA A 23 -6.66 -7.91 -11.21
C ALA A 23 -8.16 -8.20 -10.97
N LEU A 24 -8.49 -8.85 -9.85
CA LEU A 24 -9.88 -9.09 -9.45
C LEU A 24 -10.63 -7.77 -9.22
N GLY A 25 -9.94 -6.77 -8.65
CA GLY A 25 -10.44 -5.41 -8.48
C GLY A 25 -10.81 -4.74 -9.80
N VAL A 26 -9.89 -4.74 -10.77
CA VAL A 26 -10.13 -4.18 -12.10
C VAL A 26 -11.31 -4.87 -12.77
N GLN A 27 -11.34 -6.21 -12.77
CA GLN A 27 -12.43 -6.98 -13.37
C GLN A 27 -13.78 -6.68 -12.73
N ALA A 28 -13.84 -6.60 -11.39
CA ALA A 28 -15.08 -6.27 -10.69
C ALA A 28 -15.51 -4.81 -10.93
N HIS A 29 -14.54 -3.89 -11.05
CA HIS A 29 -14.82 -2.49 -11.36
C HIS A 29 -15.43 -2.33 -12.75
N GLU A 30 -14.90 -3.04 -13.76
CA GLU A 30 -15.46 -3.06 -15.11
C GLU A 30 -16.87 -3.64 -15.16
N GLN A 31 -17.12 -4.75 -14.44
CA GLN A 31 -18.45 -5.38 -14.37
C GLN A 31 -19.52 -4.47 -13.76
N LEU A 32 -19.13 -3.59 -12.84
CA LEU A 32 -20.03 -2.62 -12.21
C LEU A 32 -20.20 -1.33 -13.04
N GLY A 33 -19.59 -1.21 -14.22
CA GLY A 33 -19.67 -0.01 -15.06
C GLY A 33 -18.65 1.08 -14.71
N GLY A 34 -17.59 0.72 -13.97
CA GLY A 34 -16.49 1.61 -13.63
C GLY A 34 -16.90 2.79 -12.75
N LEU A 35 -16.27 3.96 -12.97
CA LEU A 35 -16.64 5.19 -12.25
C LEU A 35 -18.06 5.68 -12.58
N GLY A 36 -18.63 5.26 -13.73
CA GLY A 36 -19.99 5.60 -14.12
C GLY A 36 -21.06 5.07 -13.16
N ALA A 37 -20.75 4.00 -12.41
CA ALA A 37 -21.63 3.39 -11.43
C ALA A 37 -22.07 4.34 -10.29
N PHE A 38 -21.32 5.42 -10.07
CA PHE A 38 -21.52 6.37 -8.97
C PHE A 38 -22.20 7.68 -9.40
N GLY A 39 -22.73 7.76 -10.63
CA GLY A 39 -23.28 9.00 -11.19
C GLY A 39 -24.56 9.52 -10.53
N ALA A 40 -25.30 8.69 -9.78
CA ALA A 40 -26.54 9.07 -9.10
C ALA A 40 -26.34 9.20 -7.58
N LEU A 41 -26.46 10.43 -7.08
CA LEU A 41 -26.32 10.81 -5.66
C LEU A 41 -27.67 10.96 -4.93
N SER A 42 -28.75 10.30 -5.37
CA SER A 42 -30.02 10.32 -4.64
C SER A 42 -30.01 9.31 -3.49
N GLY A 43 -30.73 9.60 -2.40
CA GLY A 43 -30.75 8.76 -1.20
C GLY A 43 -31.18 7.31 -1.45
N ASP A 44 -32.23 7.09 -2.23
CA ASP A 44 -32.70 5.73 -2.56
C ASP A 44 -31.70 4.96 -3.42
N ALA A 45 -31.07 5.64 -4.39
CA ALA A 45 -30.03 5.02 -5.22
C ALA A 45 -28.78 4.69 -4.40
N ALA A 46 -28.44 5.53 -3.42
CA ALA A 46 -27.32 5.32 -2.50
C ALA A 46 -27.55 4.10 -1.59
N VAL A 47 -28.75 3.95 -1.02
CA VAL A 47 -29.13 2.77 -0.23
C VAL A 47 -29.09 1.50 -1.08
N ALA A 48 -29.69 1.55 -2.29
CA ALA A 48 -29.71 0.40 -3.20
C ALA A 48 -28.29 -0.04 -3.58
N ARG A 49 -27.42 0.90 -3.99
CA ARG A 49 -26.01 0.63 -4.33
C ARG A 49 -25.21 0.09 -3.15
N ALA A 50 -25.46 0.58 -1.94
CA ALA A 50 -24.78 0.13 -0.73
C ALA A 50 -25.13 -1.32 -0.34
N LEU A 51 -26.34 -1.79 -0.66
CA LEU A 51 -26.82 -3.12 -0.31
C LEU A 51 -26.77 -4.12 -1.49
N GLU A 52 -26.38 -3.64 -2.66
CA GLU A 52 -26.28 -4.48 -3.85
C GLU A 52 -25.19 -5.54 -3.67
N TYR A 53 -25.56 -6.79 -3.90
CA TYR A 53 -24.61 -7.90 -3.92
C TYR A 53 -23.92 -7.99 -5.27
N HIS A 54 -22.59 -7.96 -5.25
CA HIS A 54 -21.77 -8.32 -6.41
C HIS A 54 -20.89 -9.55 -6.10
N PRO A 55 -20.98 -10.66 -6.88
CA PRO A 55 -20.31 -11.92 -6.55
C PRO A 55 -18.78 -11.82 -6.63
N LEU A 56 -18.25 -11.06 -7.59
CA LEU A 56 -16.81 -10.89 -7.69
C LEU A 56 -16.25 -10.01 -6.56
N SER A 57 -17.02 -9.01 -6.12
CA SER A 57 -16.67 -8.19 -4.95
C SER A 57 -16.65 -9.02 -3.66
N ALA A 58 -17.60 -9.94 -3.50
CA ALA A 58 -17.61 -10.87 -2.36
C ALA A 58 -16.36 -11.75 -2.34
N ARG A 59 -15.98 -12.31 -3.51
CA ARG A 59 -14.76 -13.12 -3.66
C ARG A 59 -13.49 -12.29 -3.41
N LEU A 60 -13.45 -11.06 -3.91
CA LEU A 60 -12.36 -10.13 -3.67
C LEU A 60 -12.22 -9.84 -2.16
N ALA A 61 -13.31 -9.55 -1.47
CA ALA A 61 -13.31 -9.33 -0.02
C ALA A 61 -12.86 -10.58 0.75
N LEU A 62 -13.28 -11.77 0.34
CA LEU A 62 -12.84 -13.03 0.95
C LEU A 62 -11.34 -13.31 0.73
N ALA A 63 -10.85 -13.09 -0.49
CA ALA A 63 -9.43 -13.23 -0.82
C ALA A 63 -8.58 -12.22 -0.04
N GLN A 64 -9.04 -10.98 0.05
CA GLN A 64 -8.41 -9.93 0.83
C GLN A 64 -8.42 -10.29 2.33
N LEU A 65 -9.52 -10.80 2.88
CA LEU A 65 -9.58 -11.26 4.26
C LEU A 65 -8.52 -12.33 4.56
N ALA A 66 -8.39 -13.33 3.69
CA ALA A 66 -7.38 -14.38 3.85
C ALA A 66 -5.96 -13.78 3.83
N TYR A 67 -5.70 -12.84 2.91
CA TYR A 67 -4.44 -12.12 2.85
C TYR A 67 -4.18 -11.31 4.12
N GLN A 68 -5.15 -10.55 4.61
CA GLN A 68 -5.00 -9.72 5.81
C GLN A 68 -4.77 -10.57 7.06
N CYS A 69 -5.42 -11.72 7.20
CA CYS A 69 -5.13 -12.67 8.29
C CYS A 69 -3.68 -13.16 8.24
N PHE A 70 -3.20 -13.56 7.06
CA PHE A 70 -1.81 -13.97 6.89
C PHE A 70 -0.84 -12.84 7.21
N ASN A 71 -1.05 -11.65 6.65
CA ASN A 71 -0.17 -10.52 6.87
C ASN A 71 -0.20 -10.01 8.31
N SER A 72 -1.36 -9.98 8.99
CA SER A 72 -1.41 -9.65 10.42
C SER A 72 -0.55 -10.59 11.25
N TYR A 73 -0.63 -11.91 11.00
CA TYR A 73 0.20 -12.89 11.69
C TYR A 73 1.70 -12.65 11.43
N ILE A 74 2.06 -12.48 10.16
CA ILE A 74 3.45 -12.27 9.77
C ILE A 74 3.99 -10.95 10.31
N SER A 75 3.22 -9.87 10.29
CA SER A 75 3.63 -8.56 10.83
C SER A 75 3.83 -8.58 12.34
N VAL A 76 3.04 -9.36 13.09
CA VAL A 76 3.27 -9.57 14.52
C VAL A 76 4.56 -10.36 14.74
N ARG A 77 4.76 -11.46 14.00
CA ARG A 77 5.95 -12.30 14.11
C ARG A 77 7.24 -11.53 13.79
N ASP A 78 7.20 -10.72 12.73
CA ASP A 78 8.35 -9.99 12.19
C ASP A 78 8.51 -8.60 12.82
N ARG A 79 7.57 -8.17 13.66
CA ARG A 79 7.54 -6.86 14.36
C ARG A 79 7.56 -5.67 13.39
N ASP A 80 6.74 -5.71 12.35
CA ASP A 80 6.63 -4.66 11.32
C ASP A 80 6.14 -3.29 11.86
N GLY A 81 5.69 -3.23 13.13
CA GLY A 81 5.22 -2.02 13.79
C GLY A 81 3.71 -1.96 13.93
N MET A 82 3.24 -1.23 14.96
CA MET A 82 1.82 -1.23 15.34
C MET A 82 0.90 -0.61 14.28
N ILE A 83 1.40 0.35 13.49
CA ILE A 83 0.61 0.98 12.41
C ILE A 83 0.27 -0.04 11.32
N PHE A 84 1.23 -0.87 10.90
CA PHE A 84 1.00 -1.93 9.90
C PHE A 84 0.07 -3.02 10.44
N ILE A 85 0.28 -3.46 11.69
CA ILE A 85 -0.61 -4.44 12.33
C ILE A 85 -2.05 -3.89 12.40
N GLY A 86 -2.21 -2.65 12.87
CA GLY A 86 -3.50 -1.97 12.95
C GLY A 86 -4.17 -1.85 11.58
N HIS A 87 -3.41 -1.49 10.54
CA HIS A 87 -3.89 -1.41 9.16
C HIS A 87 -4.44 -2.77 8.65
N HIS A 88 -3.69 -3.86 8.87
CA HIS A 88 -4.12 -5.20 8.43
C HIS A 88 -5.36 -5.67 9.19
N LEU A 89 -5.41 -5.45 10.50
CA LEU A 89 -6.59 -5.80 11.32
C LEU A 89 -7.83 -4.98 10.92
N ALA A 90 -7.66 -3.68 10.70
CA ALA A 90 -8.72 -2.79 10.25
C ALA A 90 -9.28 -3.22 8.89
N THR A 91 -8.40 -3.47 7.92
CA THR A 91 -8.80 -3.91 6.57
C THR A 91 -9.45 -5.30 6.63
N GLY A 92 -8.89 -6.21 7.42
CA GLY A 92 -9.46 -7.55 7.64
C GLY A 92 -10.86 -7.50 8.26
N LEU A 93 -11.08 -6.63 9.26
CA LEU A 93 -12.41 -6.40 9.83
C LEU A 93 -13.42 -5.97 8.76
N LEU A 94 -13.08 -4.99 7.92
CA LEU A 94 -13.97 -4.55 6.84
C LEU A 94 -14.27 -5.68 5.84
N CYS A 95 -13.26 -6.49 5.49
CA CYS A 95 -13.44 -7.63 4.59
C CYS A 95 -14.36 -8.71 5.19
N ALA A 96 -14.27 -8.95 6.50
CA ALA A 96 -15.16 -9.86 7.21
C ALA A 96 -16.59 -9.34 7.26
N LEU A 97 -16.78 -8.05 7.54
CA LEU A 97 -18.11 -7.42 7.55
C LEU A 97 -18.74 -7.38 6.15
N ALA A 98 -17.94 -7.21 5.11
CA ALA A 98 -18.38 -7.26 3.70
C ALA A 98 -18.77 -8.67 3.23
N GLN A 99 -18.71 -9.71 4.08
CA GLN A 99 -19.30 -11.01 3.73
C GLN A 99 -20.83 -11.01 3.86
N GLY A 100 -21.39 -10.12 4.68
CA GLY A 100 -22.79 -9.71 4.54
C GLY A 100 -22.87 -8.67 3.43
N PRO A 101 -23.78 -8.80 2.44
CA PRO A 101 -23.76 -8.00 1.20
C PRO A 101 -23.91 -6.50 1.49
N PHE A 102 -22.78 -5.83 1.71
CA PHE A 102 -22.71 -4.44 2.11
C PHE A 102 -21.47 -3.80 1.51
N LEU A 103 -21.70 -2.72 0.74
CA LEU A 103 -20.71 -1.89 0.06
C LEU A 103 -19.88 -2.66 -0.98
N HIS A 104 -20.44 -3.71 -1.58
CA HIS A 104 -19.78 -4.47 -2.66
C HIS A 104 -19.52 -3.61 -3.90
N ALA A 105 -20.28 -2.54 -4.13
CA ALA A 105 -20.02 -1.57 -5.18
C ALA A 105 -18.67 -0.85 -5.00
N PHE A 106 -18.22 -0.66 -3.75
CA PHE A 106 -16.98 0.04 -3.43
C PHE A 106 -15.77 -0.89 -3.25
N ALA A 107 -16.00 -2.18 -2.97
CA ALA A 107 -14.93 -3.17 -2.80
C ALA A 107 -13.91 -3.24 -3.96
N PRO A 108 -14.31 -3.18 -5.25
CA PRO A 108 -13.36 -3.19 -6.37
C PRO A 108 -12.32 -2.07 -6.30
N PHE A 109 -12.74 -0.88 -5.82
CA PHE A 109 -11.82 0.22 -5.61
C PHE A 109 -10.94 -0.03 -4.37
N PHE A 110 -11.54 -0.11 -3.19
CA PHE A 110 -10.82 -0.10 -1.91
C PHE A 110 -10.00 -1.37 -1.61
N LEU A 111 -10.39 -2.52 -2.17
CA LEU A 111 -9.72 -3.82 -1.93
C LEU A 111 -8.97 -4.31 -3.18
N GLY A 112 -9.06 -3.57 -4.30
CA GLY A 112 -8.61 -4.02 -5.61
C GLY A 112 -7.74 -2.99 -6.31
N LEU A 113 -8.36 -1.98 -6.93
CA LEU A 113 -7.63 -0.93 -7.67
C LEU A 113 -6.56 -0.25 -6.80
N THR A 114 -6.85 -0.04 -5.52
CA THR A 114 -5.89 0.56 -4.61
C THR A 114 -4.67 -0.32 -4.35
N GLU A 115 -4.76 -1.63 -4.58
CA GLU A 115 -3.63 -2.56 -4.49
C GLU A 115 -2.65 -2.45 -5.66
N THR A 116 -3.00 -1.76 -6.75
CA THR A 116 -2.04 -1.51 -7.85
C THR A 116 -0.80 -0.77 -7.37
N SER A 117 -0.95 0.23 -6.48
CA SER A 117 0.20 0.89 -5.84
C SER A 117 0.93 -0.05 -4.87
N THR A 118 0.20 -0.95 -4.20
CA THR A 118 0.78 -1.92 -3.26
C THR A 118 1.62 -2.97 -3.98
N VAL A 119 1.22 -3.42 -5.18
CA VAL A 119 2.04 -4.31 -6.03
C VAL A 119 3.42 -3.70 -6.27
N LEU A 120 3.45 -2.42 -6.63
CA LEU A 120 4.69 -1.68 -6.89
C LEU A 120 5.53 -1.53 -5.61
N LEU A 121 4.89 -1.27 -4.47
CA LEU A 121 5.54 -1.22 -3.17
C LEU A 121 6.16 -2.57 -2.78
N CYS A 122 5.40 -3.66 -2.90
CA CYS A 122 5.89 -5.00 -2.59
C CYS A 122 7.06 -5.38 -3.52
N ALA A 123 6.99 -5.01 -4.80
CA ALA A 123 8.08 -5.21 -5.75
C ALA A 123 9.32 -4.41 -5.35
N LEU A 124 9.16 -3.12 -5.00
CA LEU A 124 10.25 -2.28 -4.50
C LEU A 124 10.86 -2.84 -3.21
N ALA A 125 10.03 -3.35 -2.29
CA ALA A 125 10.46 -3.93 -1.02
C ALA A 125 11.31 -5.21 -1.20
N THR A 126 11.28 -5.85 -2.38
CA THR A 126 12.22 -6.95 -2.68
C THR A 126 13.68 -6.46 -2.79
N PHE A 127 13.89 -5.18 -3.08
CA PHE A 127 15.21 -4.54 -3.20
C PHE A 127 15.68 -3.85 -1.91
N ASP A 128 14.88 -3.91 -0.83
CA ASP A 128 15.23 -3.32 0.46
C ASP A 128 16.56 -3.89 1.00
N PRO A 129 17.57 -3.04 1.23
CA PRO A 129 18.87 -3.48 1.73
C PRO A 129 18.88 -3.82 3.22
N ASP A 130 17.83 -3.51 3.99
CA ASP A 130 17.79 -3.83 5.42
C ASP A 130 17.91 -5.36 5.63
N PRO A 131 18.98 -5.83 6.31
CA PRO A 131 19.14 -7.26 6.61
C PRO A 131 18.08 -7.82 7.56
N ARG A 132 17.31 -6.95 8.25
CA ARG A 132 16.11 -7.31 9.03
C ARG A 132 14.84 -7.27 8.18
N GLY A 133 14.90 -6.61 7.03
CA GLY A 133 13.83 -6.57 6.04
C GLY A 133 13.66 -7.91 5.34
N ALA A 134 12.49 -8.12 4.75
CA ALA A 134 12.18 -9.32 3.98
C ALA A 134 12.64 -9.26 2.51
N GLY A 135 13.48 -8.28 2.16
CA GLY A 135 14.09 -8.10 0.85
C GLY A 135 15.17 -9.14 0.53
N VAL A 136 15.67 -9.15 -0.70
CA VAL A 136 16.78 -10.01 -1.13
C VAL A 136 18.09 -9.27 -0.93
N PRO A 137 18.98 -9.71 0.00
CA PRO A 137 20.22 -8.99 0.29
C PRO A 137 21.09 -8.77 -0.95
N GLY A 138 21.51 -7.53 -1.17
CA GLY A 138 22.37 -7.13 -2.30
C GLY A 138 21.64 -6.90 -3.63
N LEU A 139 20.34 -7.22 -3.75
CA LEU A 139 19.60 -7.07 -5.01
C LEU A 139 19.51 -5.60 -5.45
N GLY A 140 19.24 -4.67 -4.53
CA GLY A 140 19.23 -3.24 -4.81
C GLY A 140 20.57 -2.70 -5.33
N ALA A 141 21.69 -3.25 -4.83
CA ALA A 141 23.03 -2.85 -5.28
C ALA A 141 23.37 -3.39 -6.68
N LEU A 142 22.81 -4.56 -7.05
CA LEU A 142 22.95 -5.14 -8.38
C LEU A 142 22.08 -4.42 -9.42
N PHE A 143 20.91 -3.92 -9.02
CA PHE A 143 19.95 -3.26 -9.91
C PHE A 143 19.50 -1.89 -9.37
N PRO A 144 20.43 -0.92 -9.23
CA PRO A 144 20.12 0.38 -8.64
C PRO A 144 19.13 1.19 -9.46
N VAL A 145 19.23 1.15 -10.80
CA VAL A 145 18.31 1.84 -11.70
C VAL A 145 16.89 1.26 -11.59
N THR A 146 16.75 -0.08 -11.55
CA THR A 146 15.44 -0.73 -11.38
C THR A 146 14.80 -0.32 -10.05
N THR A 147 15.57 -0.28 -8.97
CA THR A 147 15.10 0.13 -7.64
C THR A 147 14.58 1.58 -7.67
N GLN A 148 15.33 2.49 -8.30
CA GLN A 148 14.92 3.89 -8.46
C GLN A 148 13.65 4.03 -9.30
N LEU A 149 13.57 3.35 -10.44
CA LEU A 149 12.39 3.38 -11.30
C LEU A 149 11.15 2.84 -10.59
N LEU A 150 11.26 1.71 -9.89
CA LEU A 150 10.17 1.16 -9.08
C LEU A 150 9.72 2.15 -8.00
N GLY A 151 10.66 2.83 -7.34
CA GLY A 151 10.36 3.87 -6.35
C GLY A 151 9.58 5.05 -6.93
N VAL A 152 9.99 5.55 -8.10
CA VAL A 152 9.27 6.63 -8.79
C VAL A 152 7.88 6.17 -9.22
N VAL A 153 7.76 5.01 -9.87
CA VAL A 153 6.48 4.50 -10.37
C VAL A 153 5.53 4.20 -9.21
N PHE A 154 6.02 3.62 -8.11
CA PHE A 154 5.26 3.44 -6.87
C PHE A 154 4.73 4.78 -6.34
N THR A 155 5.60 5.78 -6.22
CA THR A 155 5.22 7.11 -5.68
C THR A 155 4.13 7.76 -6.51
N LEU A 156 4.26 7.75 -7.84
CA LEU A 156 3.26 8.30 -8.74
C LEU A 156 1.92 7.56 -8.64
N ALA A 157 1.95 6.22 -8.61
CA ALA A 157 0.76 5.40 -8.46
C ALA A 157 0.09 5.64 -7.10
N PHE A 158 0.86 5.74 -6.02
CA PHE A 158 0.36 6.02 -4.67
C PHE A 158 -0.35 7.38 -4.62
N ILE A 159 0.28 8.44 -5.16
CA ILE A 159 -0.34 9.77 -5.20
C ILE A 159 -1.65 9.73 -6.01
N ALA A 160 -1.62 9.20 -7.23
CA ALA A 160 -2.80 9.16 -8.09
C ALA A 160 -3.95 8.39 -7.42
N VAL A 161 -3.70 7.18 -6.93
CA VAL A 161 -4.76 6.28 -6.46
C VAL A 161 -5.16 6.58 -5.01
N ARG A 162 -4.20 6.75 -4.10
CA ARG A 162 -4.43 6.86 -2.65
C ARG A 162 -4.59 8.30 -2.15
N ILE A 163 -4.06 9.30 -2.87
CA ILE A 163 -4.14 10.70 -2.44
C ILE A 163 -5.17 11.49 -3.25
N VAL A 164 -5.31 11.21 -4.55
CA VAL A 164 -6.27 11.93 -5.40
C VAL A 164 -7.61 11.19 -5.50
N ILE A 165 -7.61 9.93 -5.92
CA ILE A 165 -8.86 9.19 -6.18
C ILE A 165 -9.53 8.71 -4.89
N TRP A 166 -8.75 8.21 -3.91
CA TRP A 166 -9.29 7.66 -2.66
C TRP A 166 -10.18 8.63 -1.87
N PRO A 167 -9.84 9.92 -1.67
CA PRO A 167 -10.74 10.85 -1.00
C PRO A 167 -12.08 11.00 -1.74
N CYS A 168 -12.07 11.09 -3.07
CA CYS A 168 -13.29 11.17 -3.87
C CYS A 168 -14.18 9.94 -3.67
N MET A 169 -13.59 8.75 -3.74
CA MET A 169 -14.31 7.49 -3.50
C MET A 169 -14.79 7.34 -2.06
N SER A 170 -14.01 7.84 -1.10
CA SER A 170 -14.40 7.87 0.31
C SER A 170 -15.58 8.80 0.54
N LEU A 171 -15.64 9.97 -0.10
CA LEU A 171 -16.80 10.85 0.02
C LEU A 171 -18.09 10.18 -0.49
N LEU A 172 -18.04 9.51 -1.65
CA LEU A 172 -19.17 8.76 -2.19
C LEU A 172 -19.60 7.62 -1.25
N PHE A 173 -18.62 6.88 -0.74
CA PHE A 173 -18.84 5.82 0.24
C PHE A 173 -19.54 6.36 1.50
N TRP A 174 -19.13 7.52 2.00
CA TRP A 174 -19.72 8.14 3.18
C TRP A 174 -21.18 8.53 2.93
N VAL A 175 -21.49 9.13 1.78
CA VAL A 175 -22.86 9.46 1.39
C VAL A 175 -23.75 8.20 1.44
N ASP A 176 -23.26 7.10 0.88
CA ASP A 176 -24.01 5.83 0.82
C ASP A 176 -24.23 5.22 2.20
N VAL A 177 -23.19 5.16 3.04
CA VAL A 177 -23.31 4.62 4.39
C VAL A 177 -24.22 5.48 5.27
N LEU A 178 -24.15 6.82 5.14
CA LEU A 178 -25.03 7.73 5.88
C LEU A 178 -26.48 7.62 5.41
N ALA A 179 -26.74 7.41 4.11
CA ALA A 179 -28.08 7.15 3.60
C ALA A 179 -28.66 5.85 4.18
N VAL A 180 -27.85 4.78 4.23
CA VAL A 180 -28.24 3.49 4.86
C VAL A 180 -28.54 3.65 6.36
N LEU A 181 -27.74 4.44 7.09
CA LEU A 181 -28.00 4.77 8.49
C LEU A 181 -29.31 5.55 8.67
N GLY A 182 -29.55 6.56 7.83
CA GLY A 182 -30.78 7.35 7.85
C GLY A 182 -32.03 6.51 7.58
N ALA A 183 -31.94 5.60 6.60
CA ALA A 183 -33.01 4.66 6.25
C ALA A 183 -33.15 3.49 7.24
N ARG A 184 -32.19 3.32 8.17
CA ARG A 184 -32.10 2.17 9.09
C ARG A 184 -32.10 0.81 8.36
N ALA A 185 -31.52 0.76 7.16
CA ALA A 185 -31.55 -0.39 6.27
C ALA A 185 -30.46 -1.44 6.57
N HIS A 186 -29.53 -1.16 7.49
CA HIS A 186 -28.46 -2.06 7.92
C HIS A 186 -28.12 -1.81 9.40
N PRO A 187 -27.62 -2.80 10.16
CA PRO A 187 -27.15 -2.61 11.53
C PRO A 187 -26.24 -1.37 11.70
N PRO A 188 -26.59 -0.40 12.57
CA PRO A 188 -25.82 0.84 12.74
C PRO A 188 -24.37 0.61 13.17
N ALA A 189 -24.13 -0.40 14.02
CA ALA A 189 -22.79 -0.75 14.48
C ALA A 189 -21.85 -1.10 13.31
N VAL A 190 -22.35 -1.81 12.30
CA VAL A 190 -21.57 -2.16 11.10
C VAL A 190 -21.28 -0.90 10.29
N CYS A 191 -22.29 -0.04 10.06
CA CYS A 191 -22.11 1.21 9.35
C CYS A 191 -21.05 2.11 10.02
N TYR A 192 -21.10 2.25 11.35
CA TYR A 192 -20.10 3.02 12.09
C TYR A 192 -18.70 2.37 12.03
N ALA A 193 -18.60 1.05 12.07
CA ALA A 193 -17.31 0.37 11.89
C ALA A 193 -16.69 0.71 10.53
N PHE A 194 -17.49 0.71 9.45
CA PHE A 194 -17.06 1.11 8.11
C PHE A 194 -16.62 2.58 8.04
N LEU A 195 -17.39 3.51 8.60
CA LEU A 195 -17.06 4.95 8.62
C LEU A 195 -15.77 5.24 9.41
N VAL A 196 -15.68 4.74 10.64
CA VAL A 196 -14.52 4.96 11.52
C VAL A 196 -13.27 4.35 10.90
N THR A 197 -13.37 3.14 10.35
CA THR A 197 -12.22 2.49 9.73
C THR A 197 -11.79 3.20 8.45
N ASN A 198 -12.74 3.64 7.61
CA ASN A 198 -12.42 4.41 6.41
C ASN A 198 -11.75 5.75 6.75
N ALA A 199 -12.20 6.46 7.80
CA ALA A 199 -11.53 7.66 8.30
C ALA A 199 -10.09 7.38 8.73
N GLY A 200 -9.88 6.33 9.53
CA GLY A 200 -8.56 5.90 9.98
C GLY A 200 -7.65 5.55 8.80
N LEU A 201 -8.12 4.70 7.89
CA LEU A 201 -7.35 4.31 6.69
C LEU A 201 -7.02 5.50 5.78
N SER A 202 -7.90 6.50 5.71
CA SER A 202 -7.65 7.75 4.98
C SER A 202 -6.55 8.58 5.64
N ALA A 203 -6.54 8.68 6.98
CA ALA A 203 -5.47 9.33 7.72
C ALA A 203 -4.12 8.63 7.51
N LEU A 204 -4.11 7.28 7.49
CA LEU A 204 -2.90 6.51 7.18
C LEU A 204 -2.33 6.84 5.78
N GLN A 205 -3.17 7.10 4.76
CA GLN A 205 -2.66 7.47 3.44
C GLN A 205 -1.83 8.77 3.49
N VAL A 206 -2.28 9.75 4.27
CA VAL A 206 -1.57 11.02 4.45
C VAL A 206 -0.27 10.83 5.24
N LEU A 207 -0.29 9.99 6.29
CA LEU A 207 0.91 9.67 7.05
C LEU A 207 1.98 9.00 6.16
N TRP A 208 1.58 8.00 5.36
CA TRP A 208 2.48 7.32 4.44
C TRP A 208 2.98 8.22 3.31
N LEU A 209 2.17 9.18 2.83
CA LEU A 209 2.67 10.21 1.92
C LEU A 209 3.83 11.00 2.56
N GLY A 210 3.71 11.36 3.84
CA GLY A 210 4.78 12.00 4.60
C GLY A 210 6.06 11.17 4.66
N GLU A 211 5.94 9.86 4.89
CA GLU A 211 7.07 8.92 4.89
C GLU A 211 7.73 8.79 3.50
N ILE A 212 6.93 8.73 2.44
CA ILE A 212 7.40 8.69 1.05
C ILE A 212 8.19 9.97 0.72
N VAL A 213 7.65 11.14 1.06
CA VAL A 213 8.32 12.44 0.83
C VAL A 213 9.61 12.53 1.63
N SER A 214 9.60 12.14 2.91
CA SER A 214 10.79 12.15 3.77
C SER A 214 11.91 11.25 3.21
N THR A 215 11.53 10.06 2.74
CA THR A 215 12.46 9.11 2.11
C THR A 215 13.04 9.69 0.81
N ALA A 216 12.19 10.26 -0.05
CA ALA A 216 12.62 10.88 -1.30
C ALA A 216 13.59 12.04 -1.06
N VAL A 217 13.29 12.94 -0.11
CA VAL A 217 14.19 14.05 0.26
C VAL A 217 15.55 13.53 0.72
N THR A 218 15.58 12.46 1.52
CA THR A 218 16.83 11.85 1.98
C THR A 218 17.63 11.24 0.83
N MET A 219 16.97 10.62 -0.15
CA MET A 219 17.63 10.03 -1.32
C MET A 219 18.23 11.07 -2.26
N PHE A 220 17.56 12.23 -2.42
CA PHE A 220 18.00 13.29 -3.34
C PHE A 220 18.77 14.43 -2.65
N ALA A 221 18.90 14.41 -1.33
CA ALA A 221 19.73 15.35 -0.61
C ALA A 221 21.17 15.27 -1.14
N PRO A 222 21.80 16.41 -1.48
CA PRO A 222 23.18 16.41 -1.94
C PRO A 222 24.07 15.69 -0.92
N GLN A 223 24.68 14.57 -1.31
CA GLN A 223 25.70 13.95 -0.47
C GLN A 223 26.83 14.96 -0.35
N ARG A 224 26.91 15.64 0.81
CA ARG A 224 28.09 16.44 1.15
C ARG A 224 29.26 15.49 1.13
N ARG A 225 30.04 15.51 0.04
CA ARG A 225 31.34 14.85 -0.02
C ARG A 225 32.09 15.33 1.22
N LYS A 226 32.29 14.45 2.19
CA LYS A 226 33.32 14.64 3.21
C LYS A 226 34.63 14.61 2.44
N VAL A 227 35.04 15.76 1.89
CA VAL A 227 36.41 15.97 1.46
C VAL A 227 37.21 15.82 2.74
N SER A 228 37.81 14.65 2.91
CA SER A 228 38.67 14.37 4.04
C SER A 228 39.79 15.39 4.01
N ALA A 229 39.76 16.36 4.92
CA ALA A 229 40.82 17.32 5.13
C ALA A 229 42.17 16.64 5.47
N ALA A 230 42.17 15.32 5.72
CA ALA A 230 43.38 14.54 5.92
C ALA A 230 44.23 14.35 4.64
N ALA A 231 43.66 14.49 3.44
CA ALA A 231 44.44 14.40 2.19
C ALA A 231 45.16 15.72 1.81
N ALA A 232 44.79 16.85 2.42
CA ALA A 232 45.43 18.14 2.17
C ALA A 232 46.64 18.41 3.09
N LEU A 233 46.85 17.60 4.14
CA LEU A 233 47.93 17.78 5.12
C LEU A 233 49.07 16.77 5.00
N SER A 234 49.01 15.80 4.08
CA SER A 234 50.11 14.84 3.83
C SER A 234 51.04 15.25 2.68
N GLY A 235 50.87 16.45 2.11
CA GLY A 235 51.57 16.91 0.90
C GLY A 235 52.81 17.79 1.14
N THR A 236 53.12 18.19 2.38
CA THR A 236 54.24 19.11 2.66
C THR A 236 55.16 18.51 3.73
N GLY A 237 56.21 17.82 3.31
CA GLY A 237 57.22 17.34 4.26
C GLY A 237 58.21 16.29 3.77
N LYS A 238 58.66 16.35 2.51
CA LYS A 238 59.89 15.67 2.07
C LYS A 238 60.67 16.58 1.13
N ALA A 239 61.43 17.50 1.71
CA ALA A 239 62.55 18.13 1.04
C ALA A 239 63.63 18.40 2.11
N GLU A 240 64.86 18.01 1.76
CA GLU A 240 66.13 18.48 2.33
C GLU A 240 66.60 17.85 3.65
N HIS A 241 67.47 16.83 3.55
CA HIS A 241 68.90 17.00 3.86
C HIS A 241 69.69 15.70 3.60
N HIS A 242 70.34 15.64 2.44
CA HIS A 242 71.57 14.87 2.27
C HIS A 242 72.58 15.82 1.65
N LEU A 243 73.49 16.35 2.46
CA LEU A 243 74.81 16.81 2.07
C LEU A 243 75.66 16.92 3.35
N ASN A 244 76.77 16.18 3.30
CA ASN A 244 77.93 16.08 4.21
C ASN A 244 77.79 15.18 5.43
#